data_AF-A0A8H4J8E8-F1
#
_entry.id   AF-A0A8H4J8E8-F1
#
_cell.length_a   1.000
_cell.length_b   1.000
_cell.length_c   1.000
_cell.angle_alpha   90.00
_cell.angle_beta   90.00
_cell.angle_gamma   90.00
#
_symmetry.space_group_name_H-M   'P 1'
#
loop_
_entity.id
_entity.type
_entity.pdbx_description
1 polymer ?
#
loop_
_entity_poly.entity_id
_entity_poly.type
_entity_poly.pdbx_seq_one_letter_code
_entity_poly.pdbx_strand_id
1 'polypeptide(L)'
;MSVELTPPELGFKRPFTQEVSQSLRLRNPNSDPVAFKVKTTAPKQYCVRPNSGRIEAGKEVEVQVLLQAMKEDPPPDARCRDKFLVQSVAVTADMEFSNVATIWSHIEQTAKHTIQEKKIRVIFLPADGTSGAPSVNGNTSNHDLSSQRSPSPEAVTPQRSTTAGSVSRSDSRPSSSKHTGEAVSSSFNPANQSTVGAAISSVTNAIPTSTEELKAQLQEARATIARLESQAASGSGLRQRKGESVNSSSKTETSNLAVQQAPAGGVPVQVVAGLCLFSFLLAYFFF
;
A
#
# COMPACT_ATOMS: atom_id res chain seq x y z
N MET A 1 7.14 8.08 17.98
CA MET A 1 5.86 7.83 17.29
C MET A 1 6.11 7.55 15.80
N SER A 2 6.92 6.55 15.45
CA SER A 2 7.21 6.21 14.05
C SER A 2 6.41 4.98 13.61
N VAL A 3 6.18 4.83 12.30
CA VAL A 3 5.49 3.66 11.74
C VAL A 3 6.41 2.44 11.66
N GLU A 4 5.86 1.27 11.93
CA GLU A 4 6.52 -0.01 11.70
C GLU A 4 6.40 -0.37 10.21
N LEU A 5 7.48 -0.87 9.64
CA LEU A 5 7.57 -1.21 8.20
C LEU A 5 7.95 -2.67 8.09
N THR A 6 7.13 -3.42 7.36
CA THR A 6 7.36 -4.84 7.10
C THR A 6 7.13 -5.08 5.61
N PRO A 7 8.13 -5.56 4.85
CA PRO A 7 9.52 -5.86 5.25
C PRO A 7 10.41 -4.60 5.45
N PRO A 8 11.56 -4.72 6.14
CA PRO A 8 12.52 -3.62 6.31
C PRO A 8 13.28 -3.26 5.01
N GLU A 9 13.32 -4.20 4.07
CA GLU A 9 13.94 -4.05 2.75
C GLU A 9 13.01 -4.61 1.67
N LEU A 10 12.95 -3.96 0.51
CA LEU A 10 12.08 -4.37 -0.59
C LEU A 10 12.87 -5.16 -1.62
N GLY A 11 12.62 -6.47 -1.67
CA GLY A 11 13.18 -7.36 -2.68
C GLY A 11 12.28 -7.44 -3.91
N PHE A 12 12.82 -7.12 -5.09
CA PHE A 12 12.15 -7.36 -6.37
C PHE A 12 12.84 -8.52 -7.08
N LYS A 13 12.08 -9.53 -7.49
CA LYS A 13 12.60 -10.70 -8.19
C LYS A 13 12.68 -10.42 -9.69
N ARG A 14 13.74 -10.92 -10.34
CA ARG A 14 13.86 -10.95 -11.81
C ARG A 14 12.79 -11.86 -12.41
N PRO A 15 12.39 -11.66 -13.68
CA PRO A 15 12.93 -10.72 -14.68
C PRO A 15 12.38 -9.29 -14.55
N PHE A 16 13.22 -8.28 -14.81
CA PHE A 16 12.78 -6.86 -14.81
C PHE A 16 12.29 -6.40 -16.18
N THR A 17 12.21 -7.31 -17.16
CA THR A 17 11.53 -7.09 -18.44
C THR A 17 10.01 -6.99 -18.31
N GLN A 18 9.45 -7.39 -17.16
CA GLN A 18 8.02 -7.30 -16.85
C GLN A 18 7.81 -6.45 -15.61
N GLU A 19 6.57 -5.99 -15.39
CA GLU A 19 6.25 -5.29 -14.15
C GLU A 19 6.29 -6.25 -12.96
N VAL A 20 6.96 -5.84 -11.88
CA VAL A 20 7.09 -6.64 -10.67
C VAL A 20 6.52 -5.85 -9.50
N SER A 21 5.53 -6.42 -8.81
CA SER A 21 4.92 -5.80 -7.64
C SER A 21 5.47 -6.40 -6.35
N GLN A 22 5.76 -5.55 -5.38
CA GLN A 22 6.07 -5.95 -4.01
C GLN A 22 5.20 -5.18 -3.02
N SER A 23 4.70 -5.88 -2.01
CA SER A 23 3.88 -5.29 -0.95
C SER A 23 4.73 -4.81 0.23
N LEU A 24 4.44 -3.60 0.69
CA LEU A 24 5.02 -2.97 1.87
C LEU A 24 3.92 -2.68 2.88
N ARG A 25 3.96 -3.31 4.06
CA ARG A 25 3.01 -3.06 5.14
C ARG A 25 3.52 -1.95 6.06
N LEU A 26 2.69 -0.92 6.24
CA LEU A 26 2.90 0.18 7.18
C LEU A 26 1.95 -0.03 8.36
N ARG A 27 2.48 -0.31 9.54
CA ARG A 27 1.68 -0.47 10.76
C ARG A 27 1.87 0.73 11.68
N ASN A 28 0.76 1.22 12.23
CA ASN A 28 0.76 2.27 13.25
C ASN A 28 0.61 1.64 14.64
N PRO A 29 1.70 1.50 15.42
CA PRO A 29 1.61 1.01 16.80
C PRO A 29 1.14 2.09 17.80
N ASN A 30 0.99 3.34 17.36
CA ASN A 30 0.66 4.46 18.23
C ASN A 30 -0.86 4.53 18.49
N SER A 31 -1.25 5.20 19.58
CA SER A 31 -2.66 5.46 19.94
C SER A 31 -3.31 6.54 19.09
N ASP A 32 -2.51 7.38 18.44
CA ASP A 32 -2.99 8.48 17.63
C ASP A 32 -2.93 8.11 16.14
N PRO A 33 -3.85 8.65 15.31
CA PRO A 33 -3.79 8.49 13.86
C PRO A 33 -2.50 9.10 13.29
N VAL A 34 -1.97 8.47 12.24
CA VAL A 34 -0.71 8.88 11.60
C VAL A 34 -0.93 9.08 10.10
N ALA A 35 -0.47 10.21 9.57
CA ALA A 35 -0.39 10.43 8.13
C ALA A 35 0.96 9.96 7.61
N PHE A 36 0.98 9.29 6.45
CA PHE A 36 2.20 8.83 5.80
C PHE A 36 2.32 9.35 4.37
N LYS A 37 3.57 9.43 3.90
CA LYS A 37 3.95 9.80 2.53
C LYS A 37 5.19 9.01 2.13
N VAL A 38 5.12 8.35 0.98
CA VAL A 38 6.22 7.56 0.44
C VAL A 38 6.91 8.36 -0.66
N LYS A 39 8.22 8.55 -0.50
CA LYS A 39 9.11 9.15 -1.50
C LYS A 39 10.08 8.09 -2.01
N THR A 40 10.52 8.23 -3.25
CA THR A 40 11.51 7.33 -3.87
C THR A 40 12.59 8.12 -4.57
N THR A 41 13.80 7.58 -4.65
CA THR A 41 14.89 8.15 -5.44
C THR A 41 14.70 7.97 -6.95
N ALA A 42 13.81 7.07 -7.37
CA ALA A 42 13.59 6.72 -8.79
C ALA A 42 12.09 6.74 -9.16
N PRO A 43 11.41 7.90 -9.14
CA PRO A 43 9.96 8.00 -9.38
C PRO A 43 9.51 7.57 -10.78
N LYS A 44 10.44 7.55 -11.76
CA LYS A 44 10.17 7.04 -13.11
C LYS A 44 10.12 5.51 -13.18
N GLN A 45 10.84 4.83 -12.29
CA GLN A 45 10.95 3.37 -12.32
C GLN A 45 9.95 2.70 -11.38
N TYR A 46 9.52 3.38 -10.32
CA TYR A 46 8.61 2.81 -9.33
C TYR A 46 7.28 3.55 -9.31
N CYS A 47 6.19 2.79 -9.38
CA CYS A 47 4.86 3.25 -9.05
C CYS A 47 4.50 2.80 -7.62
N VAL A 48 4.05 3.72 -6.77
CA VAL A 48 3.65 3.42 -5.39
C VAL A 48 2.17 3.71 -5.23
N ARG A 49 1.41 2.72 -4.75
CA ARG A 49 -0.04 2.84 -4.54
C ARG A 49 -0.46 2.20 -3.22
N PRO A 50 -1.05 2.94 -2.28
CA PRO A 50 -1.16 4.41 -2.21
C PRO A 50 0.19 5.10 -1.94
N ASN A 51 0.41 6.31 -2.49
CA ASN A 51 1.64 7.10 -2.26
C ASN A 51 1.62 7.90 -0.94
N SER A 52 0.43 8.16 -0.42
CA SER A 52 0.17 8.91 0.79
C SER A 52 -1.19 8.52 1.32
N GLY A 53 -1.40 8.66 2.62
CA GLY A 53 -2.64 8.29 3.26
C GLY A 53 -2.61 8.53 4.76
N ARG A 54 -3.68 8.13 5.42
CA ARG A 54 -3.84 8.13 6.87
C ARG A 54 -3.98 6.69 7.36
N ILE A 55 -3.38 6.40 8.50
CA ILE A 55 -3.44 5.11 9.19
C ILE A 55 -3.99 5.39 10.59
N GLU A 56 -5.12 4.79 10.93
CA GLU A 56 -5.69 4.91 12.27
C GLU A 56 -4.80 4.22 13.33
N ALA A 57 -5.07 4.53 14.59
CA ALA A 57 -4.41 3.91 15.73
C ALA A 57 -4.50 2.38 15.69
N GLY A 58 -3.38 1.69 15.88
CA GLY A 58 -3.31 0.23 15.87
C GLY A 58 -3.54 -0.45 14.52
N LYS A 59 -3.89 0.29 13.46
CA LYS A 59 -4.16 -0.27 12.13
C LYS A 59 -2.90 -0.37 11.29
N GLU A 60 -3.03 -1.06 10.17
CA GLU A 60 -2.01 -1.15 9.13
C GLU A 60 -2.59 -0.87 7.76
N VAL A 61 -1.72 -0.43 6.85
CA VAL A 61 -2.03 -0.19 5.45
C VAL A 61 -0.99 -0.90 4.60
N GLU A 62 -1.45 -1.58 3.55
CA GLU A 62 -0.61 -2.19 2.55
C GLU A 62 -0.36 -1.19 1.41
N VAL A 63 0.92 -0.94 1.14
CA VAL A 63 1.40 -0.10 0.05
C VAL A 63 2.02 -0.99 -1.01
N GLN A 64 1.45 -0.99 -2.20
CA GLN A 64 1.95 -1.73 -3.33
C GLN A 64 3.00 -0.90 -4.06
N VAL A 65 4.19 -1.47 -4.21
CA VAL A 65 5.30 -0.87 -4.94
C VAL A 65 5.52 -1.69 -6.21
N LEU A 66 5.26 -1.08 -7.36
CA LEU A 66 5.40 -1.70 -8.67
C LEU A 66 6.67 -1.16 -9.32
N LEU A 67 7.59 -2.05 -9.67
CA LEU A 67 8.73 -1.76 -10.52
C LEU A 67 8.27 -1.84 -11.97
N GLN A 68 8.43 -0.75 -12.72
CA GLN A 68 8.13 -0.69 -14.14
C GLN A 68 9.13 -1.53 -14.94
N ALA A 69 8.64 -2.15 -16.01
CA ALA A 69 9.46 -2.92 -16.93
C ALA A 69 10.63 -2.08 -17.48
N MET A 70 11.84 -2.58 -17.33
CA MET A 70 13.06 -1.98 -17.88
C MET A 70 13.27 -2.45 -19.32
N LYS A 71 13.86 -1.58 -20.16
CA LYS A 71 14.20 -1.94 -21.56
C LYS A 71 15.37 -2.92 -21.65
N GLU A 72 16.26 -2.89 -20.66
CA GLU A 72 17.43 -3.73 -20.57
C GLU A 72 17.56 -4.20 -19.12
N ASP A 73 17.68 -5.51 -18.91
CA ASP A 73 17.85 -6.07 -17.58
C ASP A 73 19.26 -5.72 -17.08
N PRO A 74 19.40 -4.97 -15.96
CA PRO A 74 20.71 -4.67 -15.42
C PRO A 74 21.47 -5.97 -15.09
N PRO A 75 22.82 -5.99 -15.19
CA PRO A 75 23.64 -7.17 -14.94
C PRO A 75 23.31 -7.86 -13.60
N PRO A 76 23.47 -9.20 -13.47
CA PRO A 76 23.19 -9.93 -12.23
C PRO A 76 23.94 -9.37 -11.01
N ASP A 77 25.14 -8.84 -11.22
CA ASP A 77 25.96 -8.21 -10.16
C ASP A 77 25.60 -6.75 -9.87
N ALA A 78 24.69 -6.14 -10.64
CA ALA A 78 24.28 -4.77 -10.43
C ALA A 78 23.40 -4.67 -9.18
N ARG A 79 23.97 -4.10 -8.12
CA ARG A 79 23.23 -3.78 -6.89
C ARG A 79 22.27 -2.63 -7.16
N CYS A 80 20.99 -2.83 -6.84
CA CYS A 80 20.03 -1.73 -6.82
C CYS A 80 20.49 -0.67 -5.81
N ARG A 81 20.55 0.60 -6.24
CA ARG A 81 20.92 1.73 -5.37
C ARG A 81 19.70 2.50 -4.89
N ASP A 82 18.51 2.13 -5.37
CA ASP A 82 17.26 2.83 -5.11
C ASP A 82 16.83 2.71 -3.66
N LYS A 83 16.16 3.76 -3.19
CA LYS A 83 15.74 3.88 -1.81
C LYS A 83 14.36 4.48 -1.74
N PHE A 84 13.55 3.92 -0.85
CA PHE A 84 12.28 4.50 -0.46
C PHE A 84 12.44 5.21 0.88
N LEU A 85 11.77 6.33 1.02
CA LEU A 85 11.69 7.11 2.25
C LEU A 85 10.21 7.21 2.63
N VAL A 86 9.84 6.56 3.73
CA VAL A 86 8.51 6.67 4.32
C VAL A 86 8.58 7.78 5.36
N GLN A 87 7.89 8.88 5.09
CA GLN A 87 7.68 9.95 6.05
C GLN A 87 6.36 9.70 6.76
N SER A 88 6.35 9.82 8.08
CA SER A 88 5.16 9.64 8.92
C SER A 88 5.06 10.75 9.94
N VAL A 89 3.84 11.19 10.25
CA VAL A 89 3.59 12.21 11.25
C VAL A 89 2.27 11.95 11.98
N ALA A 90 2.26 12.18 13.29
CA ALA A 90 1.05 12.08 14.10
C ALA A 90 0.06 13.16 13.68
N VAL A 91 -1.20 12.78 13.49
CA VAL A 91 -2.31 13.69 13.20
C VAL A 91 -2.85 14.15 14.54
N THR A 92 -2.75 15.46 14.79
CA THR A 92 -3.28 16.10 15.99
C THR A 92 -4.80 16.25 15.88
N ALA A 93 -5.50 16.34 17.02
CA ALA A 93 -6.97 16.36 17.07
C ALA A 93 -7.60 17.55 16.30
N ASP A 94 -6.90 18.69 16.22
CA ASP A 94 -7.30 19.86 15.42
C ASP A 94 -7.29 19.58 13.91
N MET A 95 -6.49 18.61 13.46
CA MET A 95 -6.34 18.24 12.05
C MET A 95 -7.01 16.92 11.70
N GLU A 96 -7.76 16.32 12.63
CA GLU A 96 -8.36 15.00 12.46
C GLU A 96 -9.33 14.92 11.27
N PHE A 97 -10.08 15.99 10.98
CA PHE A 97 -11.01 16.00 9.84
C PHE A 97 -10.41 16.61 8.57
N SER A 98 -9.14 17.01 8.60
CA SER A 98 -8.44 17.59 7.45
C SER A 98 -8.01 16.52 6.45
N ASN A 99 -7.97 16.89 5.16
CA ASN A 99 -7.40 16.01 4.14
C ASN A 99 -5.89 15.81 4.34
N VAL A 100 -5.38 14.62 3.99
CA VAL A 100 -3.96 14.27 4.06
C VAL A 100 -3.07 15.32 3.39
N ALA A 101 -3.48 15.89 2.26
CA ALA A 101 -2.72 16.95 1.57
C ALA A 101 -2.56 18.22 2.44
N THR A 102 -3.64 18.68 3.07
CA THR A 102 -3.64 19.85 3.97
C THR A 102 -2.79 19.60 5.21
N ILE A 103 -2.88 18.39 5.78
CA ILE A 103 -2.05 17.95 6.90
C ILE A 103 -0.57 18.07 6.54
N TRP A 104 -0.17 17.56 5.37
CA TRP A 104 1.22 17.68 4.90
C TRP A 104 1.66 19.12 4.69
N SER A 105 0.84 19.98 4.06
CA SER A 105 1.19 21.39 3.85
C SER A 105 1.40 22.13 5.18
N HIS A 106 0.52 21.92 6.16
CA HIS A 106 0.64 22.57 7.47
C HIS A 106 1.87 22.09 8.24
N ILE A 107 2.12 20.78 8.26
CA ILE A 107 3.25 20.18 8.97
C ILE A 107 4.57 20.57 8.32
N GLU A 108 4.62 20.62 6.98
CA GLU A 108 5.78 21.15 6.26
C GLU A 108 6.01 22.64 6.56
N GLN A 109 5.03 23.43 7.01
CA GLN A 109 5.23 24.84 7.34
C GLN A 109 5.54 25.07 8.82
N THR A 110 4.84 24.36 9.71
CA THR A 110 4.83 24.63 11.16
C THR A 110 5.69 23.63 11.94
N ALA A 111 5.75 22.36 11.51
CA ALA A 111 6.21 21.25 12.34
C ALA A 111 7.10 20.24 11.61
N LYS A 112 8.03 20.72 10.76
CA LYS A 112 8.97 19.86 10.00
C LYS A 112 9.75 18.89 10.89
N HIS A 113 10.09 19.31 12.11
CA HIS A 113 10.88 18.51 13.06
C HIS A 113 10.12 17.30 13.62
N THR A 114 8.78 17.32 13.56
CA THR A 114 7.93 16.21 14.04
C THR A 114 7.88 15.06 13.05
N ILE A 115 8.20 15.31 11.77
CA ILE A 115 8.19 14.31 10.71
C ILE A 115 9.22 13.22 11.02
N GLN A 116 8.74 12.00 11.16
CA GLN A 116 9.57 10.82 11.33
C GLN A 116 9.84 10.20 9.97
N GLU A 117 11.10 9.92 9.67
CA GLU A 117 11.50 9.37 8.39
C GLU A 117 12.08 7.97 8.57
N LYS A 118 11.65 7.03 7.72
CA LYS A 118 12.17 5.67 7.73
C LYS A 118 12.54 5.24 6.32
N LYS A 119 13.79 4.83 6.19
CA LYS A 119 14.42 4.55 4.90
C LYS A 119 14.46 3.06 4.63
N ILE A 120 14.02 2.67 3.45
CA ILE A 120 13.98 1.29 2.98
C ILE A 120 14.91 1.18 1.77
N ARG A 121 15.75 0.15 1.76
CA ARG A 121 16.60 -0.18 0.62
C ARG A 121 15.86 -1.13 -0.31
N VAL A 122 16.10 -0.97 -1.61
CA VAL A 122 15.64 -1.89 -2.63
C VAL A 122 16.74 -2.90 -2.94
N ILE A 123 16.37 -4.16 -3.09
CA ILE A 123 17.26 -5.27 -3.41
C ILE A 123 16.71 -5.99 -4.64
N PHE A 124 17.59 -6.30 -5.58
CA PHE A 124 17.26 -7.12 -6.73
C PHE A 124 17.60 -8.57 -6.40
N LEU A 125 16.58 -9.42 -6.46
CA LEU A 125 16.66 -10.84 -6.22
C LEU A 125 16.68 -11.60 -7.56
N PRO A 126 17.37 -12.74 -7.65
CA PRO A 126 17.31 -13.60 -8.83
C PRO A 126 15.87 -14.13 -9.05
N ALA A 127 15.61 -14.62 -10.27
CA ALA A 127 14.32 -15.25 -10.58
C ALA A 127 14.14 -16.53 -9.75
N ASP A 128 12.92 -16.82 -9.32
CA ASP A 128 12.58 -18.08 -8.65
C ASP A 128 12.81 -19.23 -9.65
N GLY A 129 13.98 -19.86 -9.57
CA GLY A 129 14.40 -20.92 -10.49
C GLY A 129 15.92 -20.98 -10.72
N THR A 130 16.66 -19.91 -10.44
CA THR A 130 18.13 -19.94 -10.50
C THR A 130 18.71 -20.12 -9.10
N SER A 131 18.54 -21.30 -8.51
CA SER A 131 19.49 -21.80 -7.52
C SER A 131 20.82 -22.06 -8.24
N GLY A 132 21.52 -20.98 -8.58
CA GLY A 132 22.93 -21.04 -8.96
C GLY A 132 23.72 -21.43 -7.71
N ALA A 133 23.85 -22.73 -7.48
CA ALA A 133 25.05 -23.24 -6.86
C ALA A 133 26.25 -22.60 -7.58
N PRO A 134 27.35 -22.25 -6.89
CA PRO A 134 28.56 -21.87 -7.59
C PRO A 134 29.02 -23.10 -8.37
N SER A 135 28.74 -23.14 -9.67
CA SER A 135 29.33 -24.11 -10.58
C SER A 135 30.80 -23.75 -10.69
N VAL A 136 31.61 -24.34 -9.79
CA VAL A 136 33.05 -24.43 -9.94
C VAL A 136 33.29 -25.16 -11.26
N ASN A 137 33.71 -24.41 -12.28
CA ASN A 137 34.17 -24.97 -13.54
C ASN A 137 35.35 -25.91 -13.25
N GLY A 138 35.06 -27.21 -13.22
CA GLY A 138 36.06 -28.26 -13.28
C GLY A 138 36.68 -28.26 -14.68
N ASN A 139 37.84 -27.62 -14.80
CA ASN A 139 38.73 -27.87 -15.93
C ASN A 139 39.79 -28.87 -15.47
N THR A 140 39.64 -30.09 -15.98
CA THR A 140 40.58 -31.20 -15.85
C THR A 140 41.89 -30.87 -16.56
N SER A 141 42.98 -30.84 -15.80
CA SER A 141 44.30 -31.19 -16.31
C SER A 141 45.10 -31.82 -15.18
N ASN A 142 45.07 -33.15 -15.19
CA ASN A 142 45.95 -34.02 -14.41
C ASN A 142 47.41 -33.72 -14.79
N HIS A 143 48.23 -33.38 -13.80
CA HIS A 143 49.64 -33.73 -13.84
C HIS A 143 49.97 -34.53 -12.59
N ASP A 144 50.53 -35.69 -12.85
CA ASP A 144 50.90 -36.78 -11.97
C ASP A 144 52.21 -36.48 -11.21
N LEU A 145 52.53 -37.37 -10.25
CA LEU A 145 53.78 -37.51 -9.48
C LEU A 145 53.91 -36.61 -8.23
N SER A 146 54.26 -37.06 -7.01
CA SER A 146 54.46 -38.39 -6.42
C SER A 146 54.81 -38.21 -4.92
N SER A 147 54.54 -39.23 -4.09
CA SER A 147 55.25 -39.57 -2.81
C SER A 147 55.09 -38.59 -1.63
N GLN A 148 54.46 -38.91 -0.51
CA GLN A 148 54.91 -39.94 0.44
C GLN A 148 53.76 -40.46 1.31
N ARG A 149 53.81 -41.78 1.50
CA ARG A 149 52.99 -42.62 2.36
C ARG A 149 53.73 -42.83 3.69
N SER A 150 53.03 -42.80 4.82
CA SER A 150 53.28 -43.75 5.92
C SER A 150 52.07 -43.89 6.85
N PRO A 151 51.88 -45.06 7.50
CA PRO A 151 50.57 -45.54 7.97
C PRO A 151 50.49 -45.90 9.48
N SER A 152 49.24 -46.11 9.95
CA SER A 152 48.83 -47.05 11.03
C SER A 152 48.96 -46.62 12.51
N PRO A 153 48.28 -47.28 13.48
CA PRO A 153 47.03 -48.08 13.43
C PRO A 153 46.01 -47.76 14.57
N GLU A 154 44.82 -48.37 14.47
CA GLU A 154 43.77 -48.49 15.49
C GLU A 154 44.20 -49.26 16.76
N ALA A 155 43.47 -49.07 17.86
CA ALA A 155 43.47 -49.95 19.03
C ALA A 155 42.03 -50.38 19.38
N VAL A 156 41.86 -51.68 19.68
CA VAL A 156 40.60 -52.39 19.92
C VAL A 156 40.61 -53.06 21.31
N THR A 157 39.43 -53.09 21.98
CA THR A 157 38.94 -54.01 23.07
C THR A 157 39.45 -53.87 24.54
N PRO A 158 38.79 -54.47 25.59
CA PRO A 158 37.37 -54.86 25.85
C PRO A 158 36.83 -54.68 27.32
N GLN A 159 35.49 -54.88 27.51
CA GLN A 159 34.71 -55.47 28.64
C GLN A 159 34.53 -54.89 30.09
N ARG A 160 33.23 -54.77 30.49
CA ARG A 160 32.48 -55.22 31.73
C ARG A 160 32.85 -54.56 33.11
N SER A 161 31.96 -54.14 34.04
CA SER A 161 30.71 -54.67 34.66
C SER A 161 29.97 -53.62 35.57
N THR A 162 28.63 -53.81 35.75
CA THR A 162 27.72 -53.58 36.93
C THR A 162 27.94 -52.36 37.87
N THR A 163 26.97 -51.54 38.31
CA THR A 163 25.68 -51.82 39.00
C THR A 163 24.90 -50.49 39.25
N ALA A 164 23.55 -50.56 39.27
CA ALA A 164 22.55 -49.76 40.02
C ALA A 164 22.45 -48.21 39.93
N GLY A 165 21.24 -47.70 39.60
CA GLY A 165 20.82 -46.32 39.89
C GLY A 165 19.60 -45.77 39.14
N SER A 166 18.38 -46.21 39.50
CA SER A 166 17.06 -45.53 39.49
C SER A 166 16.60 -44.59 38.33
N VAL A 167 15.60 -45.11 37.58
CA VAL A 167 14.35 -44.52 37.01
C VAL A 167 14.03 -43.01 37.23
N SER A 168 13.49 -42.25 36.26
CA SER A 168 12.20 -42.51 35.59
C SER A 168 12.05 -41.81 34.22
N ARG A 169 11.45 -42.52 33.25
CA ARG A 169 10.77 -42.00 32.05
C ARG A 169 9.33 -42.53 32.10
N SER A 170 8.36 -41.73 31.66
CA SER A 170 6.98 -42.19 31.42
C SER A 170 6.58 -41.87 29.99
N ASP A 171 6.27 -42.92 29.23
CA ASP A 171 5.63 -42.90 27.92
C ASP A 171 4.41 -43.86 27.98
N SER A 172 3.51 -43.67 27.02
CA SER A 172 2.53 -44.59 26.46
C SER A 172 1.05 -44.53 26.91
N ARG A 173 0.27 -43.88 26.02
CA ARG A 173 -0.86 -44.37 25.18
C ARG A 173 -2.08 -45.12 25.77
N PRO A 174 -3.25 -45.03 25.07
CA PRO A 174 -4.59 -45.31 25.59
C PRO A 174 -5.18 -46.67 25.14
N SER A 175 -6.35 -47.03 25.67
CA SER A 175 -7.25 -48.05 25.11
C SER A 175 -8.72 -47.82 25.50
N SER A 176 -9.56 -47.65 24.46
CA SER A 176 -10.89 -48.27 24.24
C SER A 176 -11.96 -48.21 25.35
N SER A 177 -13.14 -47.62 25.07
CA SER A 177 -14.33 -48.38 24.63
C SER A 177 -15.61 -47.51 24.42
N LYS A 178 -16.27 -47.76 23.27
CA LYS A 178 -17.73 -47.79 22.93
C LYS A 178 -18.74 -46.97 23.77
N HIS A 179 -19.57 -46.14 23.11
CA HIS A 179 -20.94 -46.48 22.64
C HIS A 179 -21.67 -45.22 22.11
N THR A 180 -22.57 -45.47 21.17
CA THR A 180 -23.36 -44.60 20.28
C THR A 180 -24.61 -43.95 20.90
N GLY A 181 -25.01 -42.80 20.36
CA GLY A 181 -26.38 -42.55 19.86
C GLY A 181 -27.46 -41.99 20.81
N GLU A 182 -27.98 -40.80 20.45
CA GLU A 182 -29.39 -40.38 20.47
C GLU A 182 -30.14 -40.20 21.81
N ALA A 183 -30.61 -38.97 22.09
CA ALA A 183 -32.03 -38.67 22.37
C ALA A 183 -32.26 -37.21 22.80
N VAL A 184 -33.37 -36.69 22.31
CA VAL A 184 -33.96 -35.36 22.44
C VAL A 184 -34.69 -35.21 23.79
N SER A 185 -34.83 -33.96 24.25
CA SER A 185 -35.85 -33.45 25.18
C SER A 185 -35.98 -34.06 26.59
N SER A 186 -35.68 -33.25 27.61
CA SER A 186 -36.66 -32.80 28.62
C SER A 186 -35.94 -32.16 29.82
N SER A 187 -36.21 -30.89 30.10
CA SER A 187 -36.40 -30.42 31.48
C SER A 187 -37.08 -29.05 31.48
N PHE A 188 -38.39 -29.16 31.58
CA PHE A 188 -39.36 -28.18 32.06
C PHE A 188 -38.88 -27.57 33.39
N ASN A 189 -39.00 -26.25 33.55
CA ASN A 189 -38.98 -25.60 34.86
C ASN A 189 -40.27 -24.78 34.99
N PRO A 190 -41.20 -25.10 35.93
CA PRO A 190 -42.44 -24.38 36.07
C PRO A 190 -42.32 -23.20 37.06
N ALA A 191 -43.22 -22.23 36.89
CA ALA A 191 -43.56 -21.14 37.80
C ALA A 191 -42.59 -19.94 37.91
N ASN A 192 -42.89 -18.85 37.18
CA ASN A 192 -43.68 -17.80 37.80
C ASN A 192 -44.49 -17.01 36.75
N GLN A 193 -45.73 -16.74 37.13
CA GLN A 193 -46.81 -16.22 36.29
C GLN A 193 -46.76 -14.69 36.24
N SER A 194 -47.24 -14.15 35.12
CA SER A 194 -47.84 -12.81 34.99
C SER A 194 -46.88 -11.63 34.98
N THR A 195 -46.55 -11.15 33.78
CA THR A 195 -46.77 -9.74 33.41
C THR A 195 -46.47 -9.50 31.93
N VAL A 196 -47.41 -8.82 31.27
CA VAL A 196 -47.31 -8.07 30.00
C VAL A 196 -47.08 -8.84 28.67
N GLY A 197 -48.20 -9.22 28.06
CA GLY A 197 -48.33 -9.39 26.61
C GLY A 197 -48.27 -8.06 25.84
N ALA A 198 -47.13 -7.35 25.92
CA ALA A 198 -46.95 -6.03 25.32
C ALA A 198 -45.59 -5.83 24.64
N ALA A 199 -45.02 -6.87 24.02
CA ALA A 199 -43.73 -6.76 23.33
C ALA A 199 -43.69 -7.41 21.92
N ILE A 200 -44.83 -7.77 21.34
CA ILE A 200 -44.89 -8.33 19.97
C ILE A 200 -45.40 -7.29 18.94
N SER A 201 -45.86 -6.12 19.38
CA SER A 201 -46.33 -5.04 18.48
C SER A 201 -45.31 -3.92 18.24
N SER A 202 -44.09 -4.03 18.77
CA SER A 202 -43.08 -2.95 18.72
C SER A 202 -41.91 -3.18 17.76
N VAL A 203 -41.87 -4.28 17.00
CA VAL A 203 -40.78 -4.58 16.05
C VAL A 203 -41.15 -4.26 14.59
N THR A 204 -42.31 -3.65 14.34
CA THR A 204 -42.74 -3.29 12.96
C THR A 204 -42.54 -1.80 12.62
N ASN A 205 -42.08 -0.96 13.56
CA ASN A 205 -42.01 0.50 13.36
C ASN A 205 -40.60 1.10 13.27
N ALA A 206 -39.56 0.29 13.10
CA ALA A 206 -38.20 0.78 12.89
C ALA A 206 -37.65 0.30 11.54
N ILE A 207 -38.15 0.91 10.47
CA ILE A 207 -37.47 1.34 9.24
C ILE A 207 -38.59 1.68 8.24
N PRO A 208 -38.91 2.97 8.08
CA PRO A 208 -39.23 3.46 6.75
C PRO A 208 -38.40 4.71 6.48
N THR A 209 -37.12 4.54 6.17
CA THR A 209 -36.53 5.36 5.10
C THR A 209 -37.14 4.86 3.79
N SER A 210 -38.44 5.13 3.66
CA SER A 210 -39.14 5.55 2.46
C SER A 210 -38.43 5.17 1.17
N THR A 211 -38.74 3.98 0.66
CA THR A 211 -38.48 3.59 -0.74
C THR A 211 -38.93 4.67 -1.74
N GLU A 212 -39.89 5.49 -1.33
CA GLU A 212 -40.38 6.65 -2.07
C GLU A 212 -39.39 7.82 -2.09
N GLU A 213 -38.71 8.10 -0.98
CA GLU A 213 -37.67 9.14 -0.88
C GLU A 213 -36.40 8.73 -1.63
N LEU A 214 -36.08 7.42 -1.60
CA LEU A 214 -35.00 6.85 -2.41
C LEU A 214 -35.30 6.93 -3.91
N LYS A 215 -36.57 6.72 -4.32
CA LYS A 215 -37.01 6.93 -5.70
C LYS A 215 -37.00 8.41 -6.09
N ALA A 216 -37.40 9.30 -5.19
CA ALA A 216 -37.37 10.74 -5.41
C ALA A 216 -35.94 11.24 -5.63
N GLN A 217 -34.98 10.81 -4.80
CA GLN A 217 -33.56 11.11 -4.98
C GLN A 217 -33.01 10.55 -6.30
N LEU A 218 -33.41 9.33 -6.69
CA LEU A 218 -33.00 8.74 -7.97
C LEU A 218 -33.51 9.55 -9.16
N GLN A 219 -34.74 10.05 -9.08
CA GLN A 219 -35.34 10.86 -10.12
C GLN A 219 -34.69 12.23 -10.21
N GLU A 220 -34.38 12.86 -9.07
CA GLU A 220 -33.65 14.12 -9.01
C GLU A 220 -32.23 13.99 -9.56
N ALA A 221 -31.50 12.94 -9.18
CA ALA A 221 -30.16 12.65 -9.70
C ALA A 221 -30.18 12.40 -11.22
N ARG A 222 -31.20 11.71 -11.74
CA ARG A 222 -31.34 11.54 -13.20
C ARG A 222 -31.65 12.84 -13.92
N ALA A 223 -32.45 13.72 -13.31
CA ALA A 223 -32.75 15.03 -13.88
C ALA A 223 -31.52 15.94 -13.92
N THR A 224 -30.67 15.90 -12.88
CA THR A 224 -29.42 16.68 -12.86
C THR A 224 -28.41 16.16 -13.88
N ILE A 225 -28.30 14.83 -14.05
CA ILE A 225 -27.46 14.23 -15.09
C ILE A 225 -27.92 14.69 -16.48
N ALA A 226 -29.21 14.60 -16.79
CA ALA A 226 -29.75 15.05 -18.09
C ALA A 226 -29.50 16.55 -18.33
N ARG A 227 -29.61 17.37 -17.27
CA ARG A 227 -29.32 18.82 -17.35
C ARG A 227 -27.84 19.07 -17.64
N LEU A 228 -26.93 18.37 -16.97
CA LEU A 228 -25.49 18.50 -17.18
C LEU A 228 -25.09 17.98 -18.57
N GLU A 229 -25.68 16.89 -19.05
CA GLU A 229 -25.49 16.40 -20.42
C GLU A 229 -25.97 17.42 -21.46
N SER A 230 -27.12 18.07 -21.23
CA SER A 230 -27.60 19.12 -22.14
C SER A 230 -26.68 20.34 -22.16
N GLN A 231 -26.09 20.71 -21.01
CA GLN A 231 -25.09 21.77 -20.93
C GLN A 231 -23.77 21.37 -21.61
N ALA A 232 -23.35 20.12 -21.45
CA ALA A 232 -22.18 19.58 -22.14
C ALA A 232 -22.40 19.50 -23.66
N ALA A 233 -23.60 19.16 -24.12
CA ALA A 233 -23.96 19.16 -25.54
C ALA A 233 -24.08 20.58 -26.12
N SER A 234 -24.55 21.55 -25.32
CA SER A 234 -24.65 22.96 -25.73
C SER A 234 -23.28 23.67 -25.75
N GLY A 235 -22.34 23.22 -24.91
CA GLY A 235 -20.97 23.76 -24.82
C GLY A 235 -19.92 23.01 -25.64
N SER A 236 -20.27 21.89 -26.27
CA SER A 236 -19.36 21.08 -27.08
C SER A 236 -19.69 21.23 -28.56
N GLY A 237 -19.05 22.21 -29.20
CA GLY A 237 -18.83 22.18 -30.64
C GLY A 237 -18.15 20.86 -31.01
N LEU A 238 -18.92 19.98 -31.63
CA LEU A 238 -18.54 18.72 -32.27
C LEU A 238 -17.09 18.74 -32.81
N ARG A 239 -16.20 17.95 -32.21
CA ARG A 239 -15.16 17.22 -32.95
C ARG A 239 -15.36 15.73 -32.73
N GLN A 240 -16.40 15.19 -33.37
CA GLN A 240 -16.34 13.81 -33.83
C GLN A 240 -15.20 13.73 -34.84
N ARG A 241 -14.12 13.02 -34.49
CA ARG A 241 -13.14 12.57 -35.48
C ARG A 241 -13.34 11.08 -35.68
N LYS A 242 -14.27 10.76 -36.59
CA LYS A 242 -14.31 9.49 -37.33
C LYS A 242 -13.03 9.42 -38.17
N GLY A 243 -12.31 8.30 -38.09
CA GLY A 243 -11.13 8.06 -38.90
C GLY A 243 -11.50 7.74 -40.34
N GLU A 244 -10.72 8.27 -41.29
CA GLU A 244 -10.16 7.56 -42.44
C GLU A 244 -9.09 8.46 -43.11
N SER A 245 -8.47 7.93 -44.16
CA SER A 245 -7.06 7.99 -44.55
C SER A 245 -6.73 8.96 -45.70
N VAL A 246 -5.42 9.24 -45.88
CA VAL A 246 -4.67 9.43 -47.16
C VAL A 246 -4.95 10.69 -48.01
N ASN A 247 -3.98 11.63 -48.13
CA ASN A 247 -2.99 11.74 -49.23
C ASN A 247 -2.38 13.17 -49.39
N SER A 248 -1.11 13.18 -49.82
CA SER A 248 -0.42 14.12 -50.74
C SER A 248 -0.21 15.63 -50.43
N SER A 249 1.09 15.94 -50.27
CA SER A 249 1.91 16.94 -50.99
C SER A 249 1.83 18.46 -50.74
N SER A 250 2.98 18.96 -50.27
CA SER A 250 3.79 20.08 -50.79
C SER A 250 3.64 21.53 -50.28
N LYS A 251 4.81 22.04 -49.85
CA LYS A 251 5.40 23.40 -50.02
C LYS A 251 4.94 24.59 -49.16
N THR A 252 5.90 25.02 -48.33
CA THR A 252 6.57 26.35 -48.33
C THR A 252 6.01 27.51 -47.47
N GLU A 253 6.91 27.99 -46.59
CA GLU A 253 7.14 29.36 -46.06
C GLU A 253 6.35 29.96 -44.88
N THR A 254 7.12 30.13 -43.79
CA THR A 254 7.38 31.33 -42.97
C THR A 254 6.28 32.03 -42.14
N SER A 255 6.60 32.11 -40.84
CA SER A 255 6.26 33.16 -39.84
C SER A 255 4.79 33.44 -39.51
N ASN A 256 4.35 32.93 -38.35
CA ASN A 256 3.82 33.72 -37.24
C ASN A 256 3.63 32.82 -36.00
N LEU A 257 4.49 32.99 -35.00
CA LEU A 257 4.33 32.40 -33.67
C LEU A 257 3.24 33.19 -32.92
N ALA A 258 1.99 32.75 -33.06
CA ALA A 258 0.93 33.09 -32.11
C ALA A 258 0.90 32.00 -31.03
N VAL A 259 1.52 32.29 -29.89
CA VAL A 259 1.34 31.53 -28.65
C VAL A 259 -0.12 31.72 -28.22
N GLN A 260 -0.97 30.72 -28.49
CA GLN A 260 -2.33 30.72 -27.99
C GLN A 260 -2.34 30.13 -26.58
N GLN A 261 -2.50 31.08 -25.66
CA GLN A 261 -2.53 31.02 -24.22
C GLN A 261 -3.52 29.96 -23.68
N ALA A 262 -3.04 29.15 -22.74
CA ALA A 262 -3.87 28.30 -21.90
C ALA A 262 -4.89 29.14 -21.10
N PRO A 263 -6.07 28.62 -20.74
CA PRO A 263 -7.02 29.36 -19.93
C PRO A 263 -6.44 29.56 -18.52
N ALA A 264 -5.87 30.74 -18.28
CA ALA A 264 -5.37 31.13 -16.98
C ALA A 264 -6.57 31.45 -16.07
N GLY A 265 -6.88 30.54 -15.15
CA GLY A 265 -7.68 30.83 -13.96
C GLY A 265 -6.91 31.72 -12.98
N GLY A 266 -6.48 32.89 -13.44
CA GLY A 266 -5.78 33.89 -12.64
C GLY A 266 -6.74 34.99 -12.15
N VAL A 267 -6.50 35.49 -10.94
CA VAL A 267 -7.20 36.67 -10.42
C VAL A 267 -6.87 37.86 -11.33
N PRO A 268 -7.87 38.64 -11.80
CA PRO A 268 -7.65 39.77 -12.69
C PRO A 268 -6.65 40.77 -12.09
N VAL A 269 -5.74 41.29 -12.91
CA VAL A 269 -4.69 42.25 -12.47
C VAL A 269 -5.29 43.48 -11.79
N GLN A 270 -6.49 43.90 -12.22
CA GLN A 270 -7.24 44.99 -11.60
C GLN A 270 -7.62 44.70 -10.13
N VAL A 271 -7.98 43.45 -9.82
CA VAL A 271 -8.30 43.01 -8.46
C VAL A 271 -7.05 43.04 -7.59
N VAL A 272 -5.92 42.57 -8.12
CA VAL A 272 -4.64 42.61 -7.40
C VAL A 272 -4.19 44.05 -7.13
N ALA A 273 -4.28 44.93 -8.12
CA ALA A 273 -3.96 46.36 -7.97
C ALA A 273 -4.85 47.04 -6.93
N GLY A 274 -6.15 46.73 -6.93
CA GLY A 274 -7.09 47.23 -5.91
C GLY A 274 -6.76 46.74 -4.51
N LEU A 275 -6.40 45.46 -4.36
CA LEU A 275 -6.03 44.87 -3.08
C LEU A 275 -4.74 45.50 -2.53
N CYS A 276 -3.73 45.73 -3.39
CA CYS A 276 -2.50 46.42 -2.99
C CYS A 276 -2.74 47.87 -2.54
N LEU A 277 -3.56 48.63 -3.27
CA LEU A 277 -3.90 50.01 -2.85
C LEU A 277 -4.66 50.04 -1.54
N PHE A 278 -5.60 49.12 -1.35
CA PHE A 278 -6.35 49.00 -0.10
C PHE A 278 -5.43 48.66 1.08
N SER A 279 -4.51 47.71 0.92
CA SER A 279 -3.51 47.39 1.95
C SER A 279 -2.61 48.59 2.27
N PHE A 280 -2.23 49.38 1.27
CA PHE A 280 -1.40 50.57 1.46
C PHE A 280 -2.15 51.70 2.19
N LEU A 281 -3.43 51.91 1.86
CA LEU A 281 -4.29 52.87 2.55
C LEU A 281 -4.57 52.47 3.99
N LEU A 282 -4.80 51.18 4.26
CA LEU A 282 -4.92 50.69 5.63
C LEU A 282 -3.63 50.91 6.41
N ALA A 283 -2.47 50.60 5.84
CA ALA A 283 -1.20 50.86 6.48
C ALA A 283 -1.03 52.37 6.79
N TYR A 284 -1.35 53.25 5.85
CA TYR A 284 -1.26 54.70 6.02
C TYR A 284 -2.24 55.28 7.05
N PHE A 285 -3.40 54.67 7.26
CA PHE A 285 -4.39 55.19 8.22
C PHE A 285 -4.14 54.70 9.65
N PHE A 286 -3.47 53.55 9.80
CA PHE A 286 -3.21 52.92 11.09
C PHE A 286 -1.76 53.11 11.59
N PHE A 287 -0.85 53.64 10.78
CA PHE A 287 0.53 54.00 11.13
C PHE A 287 0.83 55.45 10.71
#